data_AF-A0A7C1UH98-F1
#
_entry.id   AF-A0A7C1UH98-F1
#
_cell.length_a   1.000
_cell.length_b   1.000
_cell.length_c   1.000
_cell.angle_alpha   90.00
_cell.angle_beta   90.00
_cell.angle_gamma   90.00
#
_symmetry.space_group_name_H-M   'P 1'
#
loop_
_entity.id
_entity.type
_entity.pdbx_description
1 polymer ?
#
loop_
_entity_poly.entity_id
_entity_poly.type
_entity_poly.pdbx_seq_one_letter_code
_entity_poly.pdbx_strand_id
1 'polypeptide(L)'
;MKKILILLTALMLFNLPASYAGSALGEIVENAFDTGGYNSHGYNRHGYNKHGYNKHGYNKHGYNKHGYNKHGYNEHGSYLAEHDSNLSTH
;
A
#
# COMPACT_ATOMS: atom_id res chain seq x y z
N MET A 1 -4.05 -8.99 -37.04
CA MET A 1 -5.26 -8.33 -36.52
C MET A 1 -5.06 -7.76 -35.11
N LYS A 2 -4.62 -8.55 -34.10
CA LYS A 2 -4.38 -8.05 -32.72
C LYS A 2 -3.33 -6.92 -32.59
N LYS A 3 -2.27 -6.92 -33.41
CA LYS A 3 -1.23 -5.88 -33.39
C LYS A 3 -1.72 -4.50 -33.85
N ILE A 4 -2.65 -4.44 -34.80
CA ILE A 4 -3.25 -3.18 -35.28
C ILE A 4 -4.20 -2.60 -34.23
N LEU A 5 -4.93 -3.46 -33.52
CA LEU A 5 -5.80 -3.06 -32.42
C LEU A 5 -5.02 -2.43 -31.26
N ILE A 6 -3.88 -3.03 -30.88
CA ILE A 6 -3.00 -2.48 -29.83
C ILE A 6 -2.41 -1.11 -30.23
N LEU A 7 -2.04 -0.95 -31.51
CA LEU A 7 -1.49 0.31 -32.01
C LEU A 7 -2.55 1.43 -32.04
N LEU A 8 -3.79 1.09 -32.43
CA LEU A 8 -4.92 2.03 -32.40
C LEU A 8 -5.30 2.43 -30.98
N THR A 9 -5.28 1.49 -30.03
CA THR A 9 -5.50 1.83 -28.61
C THR A 9 -4.40 2.73 -28.05
N ALA A 10 -3.14 2.53 -28.44
CA ALA A 10 -2.04 3.38 -28.02
C ALA A 10 -2.12 4.79 -28.64
N LEU A 11 -2.58 4.90 -29.89
CA LEU A 11 -2.76 6.18 -30.59
C LEU A 11 -3.92 7.00 -29.99
N MET A 12 -5.00 6.33 -29.56
CA MET A 12 -6.13 6.98 -28.88
C MET A 12 -5.76 7.53 -27.49
N LEU A 13 -4.84 6.88 -26.77
CA LEU A 13 -4.34 7.35 -25.47
C LEU A 13 -3.45 8.60 -25.59
N PHE A 14 -2.83 8.83 -26.74
CA PHE A 14 -1.91 9.96 -26.96
C PHE A 14 -2.62 11.30 -27.24
N ASN A 15 -3.91 11.26 -27.57
CA ASN A 15 -4.69 12.43 -28.00
C ASN A 15 -5.84 12.81 -27.05
N LEU A 16 -5.93 12.18 -25.88
CA LEU A 16 -6.89 12.58 -24.86
C LEU A 16 -6.33 13.77 -24.07
N PRO A 17 -7.10 14.86 -23.87
CA PRO A 17 -6.66 15.93 -23.00
C PRO A 17 -6.43 15.36 -21.59
N ALA A 18 -5.37 15.83 -20.92
CA ALA A 18 -4.94 15.35 -19.60
C ALA A 18 -6.06 15.39 -18.53
N SER A 19 -7.15 16.13 -18.78
CA SER A 19 -8.38 16.11 -18.00
C SER A 19 -9.08 14.75 -17.93
N TYR A 20 -8.95 13.90 -18.96
CA TYR A 20 -9.52 12.53 -18.95
C TYR A 20 -8.64 11.51 -18.22
N ALA A 21 -7.32 11.73 -18.17
CA ALA A 21 -6.40 10.87 -17.43
C ALA A 21 -6.67 10.93 -15.92
N GLY A 22 -7.08 12.09 -15.39
CA GLY A 22 -7.49 12.24 -14.00
C GLY A 22 -8.81 11.54 -13.67
N SER A 23 -9.78 11.55 -14.60
CA SER A 23 -11.12 10.99 -14.37
C SER A 23 -11.14 9.46 -14.45
N ALA A 24 -10.43 8.86 -15.40
CA ALA A 24 -10.40 7.40 -15.54
C ALA A 24 -9.59 6.72 -14.41
N LEU A 25 -8.54 7.37 -13.91
CA LEU A 25 -7.77 6.85 -12.78
C LEU A 25 -8.51 7.01 -11.45
N GLY A 26 -9.30 8.08 -11.27
CA GLY A 26 -10.15 8.25 -10.08
C GLY A 26 -11.21 7.16 -9.95
N GLU A 27 -11.83 6.78 -11.07
CA GLU A 27 -12.91 5.80 -11.13
C GLU A 27 -12.43 4.34 -10.95
N ILE A 28 -11.20 4.04 -11.36
CA ILE A 28 -10.55 2.74 -11.10
C ILE A 28 -10.17 2.61 -9.61
N VAL A 29 -9.77 3.72 -8.98
CA VAL A 29 -9.36 3.72 -7.56
C VAL A 29 -10.57 3.61 -6.64
N GLU A 30 -11.71 4.23 -6.96
CA GLU A 30 -12.93 4.06 -6.14
C GLU A 30 -13.45 2.61 -6.14
N ASN A 31 -13.35 1.89 -7.27
CA ASN A 31 -13.74 0.48 -7.34
C ASN A 31 -12.76 -0.49 -6.67
N ALA A 32 -11.60 -0.02 -6.22
CA ALA A 32 -10.58 -0.87 -5.60
C ALA A 32 -10.77 -1.05 -4.09
N PHE A 33 -11.64 -0.25 -3.45
CA PHE A 33 -11.89 -0.29 -2.02
C PHE A 33 -13.35 -0.65 -1.73
N ASP A 34 -13.57 -1.48 -0.72
CA ASP A 34 -14.90 -1.84 -0.23
C ASP A 34 -15.61 -0.63 0.42
N THR A 35 -16.86 -0.84 0.86
CA THR A 35 -17.63 0.18 1.59
C THR A 35 -16.97 0.63 2.90
N GLY A 36 -16.01 -0.16 3.42
CA GLY A 36 -15.20 0.19 4.58
C GLY A 36 -13.95 1.01 4.22
N GLY A 37 -13.67 1.25 2.94
CA GLY A 37 -12.48 1.95 2.46
C GLY A 37 -11.22 1.08 2.46
N TYR A 38 -11.35 -0.25 2.45
CA TYR A 38 -10.24 -1.21 2.40
C TYR A 38 -10.21 -1.96 1.07
N ASN A 39 -9.01 -2.21 0.56
CA ASN A 39 -8.83 -3.00 -0.65
C ASN A 39 -9.06 -4.51 -0.37
N SER A 40 -8.99 -5.33 -1.42
CA SER A 40 -9.10 -6.80 -1.32
C SER A 40 -8.06 -7.45 -0.38
N HIS A 41 -6.99 -6.75 -0.04
CA HIS A 41 -5.96 -7.20 0.90
C HIS A 41 -6.20 -6.69 2.33
N GLY A 42 -7.29 -5.95 2.58
CA GLY A 42 -7.66 -5.41 3.88
C GLY A 42 -6.90 -4.14 4.28
N TYR A 43 -6.32 -3.41 3.34
CA TYR A 43 -5.60 -2.15 3.59
C TYR A 43 -6.34 -0.95 2.99
N ASN A 44 -6.35 0.16 3.74
CA ASN A 44 -6.93 1.41 3.27
C ASN A 44 -6.04 2.09 2.21
N ARG A 45 -6.51 3.23 1.68
CA ARG A 45 -5.76 4.04 0.69
C ARG A 45 -4.37 4.47 1.15
N HIS A 46 -4.13 4.50 2.46
CA HIS A 46 -2.83 4.84 3.06
C HIS A 46 -1.95 3.60 3.32
N GLY A 47 -2.42 2.40 2.98
CA GLY A 47 -1.69 1.15 3.17
C GLY A 47 -1.75 0.58 4.58
N TYR A 48 -2.73 0.98 5.40
CA TYR A 48 -2.93 0.47 6.76
C TYR A 48 -4.18 -0.39 6.86
N ASN A 49 -4.09 -1.47 7.62
CA ASN A 49 -5.24 -2.31 7.94
C ASN A 49 -6.19 -1.63 8.92
N LYS A 50 -7.31 -2.30 9.24
CA LYS A 50 -8.31 -1.81 10.20
C LYS A 50 -7.77 -1.55 11.62
N HIS A 51 -6.62 -2.11 11.96
CA HIS A 51 -5.93 -1.91 13.23
C HIS A 51 -4.88 -0.79 13.17
N GLY A 52 -4.73 -0.12 12.02
CA GLY A 52 -3.77 0.97 11.83
C GLY A 52 -2.34 0.51 11.56
N TYR A 53 -2.12 -0.76 11.18
CA TYR A 53 -0.80 -1.30 10.85
C TYR A 53 -0.64 -1.57 9.36
N ASN A 54 0.55 -1.28 8.83
CA ASN A 54 0.90 -1.58 7.46
C ASN A 54 1.16 -3.08 7.27
N LYS A 55 1.45 -3.49 6.04
CA LYS A 55 1.75 -4.89 5.69
C LYS A 55 2.95 -5.50 6.42
N HIS A 56 3.81 -4.67 7.01
CA HIS A 56 4.96 -5.07 7.79
C HIS A 56 4.64 -5.11 9.31
N GLY A 57 3.41 -4.82 9.71
CA GLY A 57 2.99 -4.82 11.11
C GLY A 57 3.35 -3.55 11.88
N TYR A 58 3.70 -2.45 11.20
CA TYR A 58 4.04 -1.17 11.84
C TYR A 58 2.95 -0.12 11.64
N ASN A 59 2.68 0.66 12.68
CA ASN A 59 1.75 1.78 12.61
C ASN A 59 2.35 2.96 11.82
N LYS A 60 1.58 4.04 11.68
CA LYS A 60 2.02 5.27 11.00
C LYS A 60 3.26 5.94 11.60
N HIS A 61 3.59 5.61 12.86
CA HIS A 61 4.75 6.10 13.57
C HIS A 61 5.95 5.15 13.46
N GLY A 62 5.82 4.03 12.76
CA GLY A 62 6.89 3.05 12.59
C GLY A 62 7.03 2.05 13.75
N TYR A 63 6.05 1.95 14.64
CA TYR A 63 6.07 1.02 15.78
C TYR A 63 5.09 -0.13 15.58
N ASN A 64 5.50 -1.32 15.99
CA ASN A 64 4.66 -2.51 15.99
C ASN A 64 3.61 -2.46 17.10
N LYS A 65 2.78 -3.51 17.20
CA LYS A 65 1.74 -3.62 18.24
C LYS A 65 2.29 -3.64 19.69
N HIS A 66 3.58 -3.90 19.85
CA HIS A 66 4.28 -3.91 21.14
C HIS A 66 4.98 -2.57 21.44
N GLY A 67 4.89 -1.58 20.55
CA GLY A 67 5.51 -0.27 20.73
C GLY A 67 6.98 -0.19 20.29
N TYR A 68 7.48 -1.17 19.53
CA TYR A 68 8.87 -1.21 19.07
C TYR A 68 8.98 -1.00 17.55
N ASN A 69 9.99 -0.25 17.13
CA ASN A 69 10.30 -0.07 15.72
C ASN A 69 11.00 -1.30 15.14
N LYS A 70 11.28 -1.26 13.84
CA LYS A 70 11.97 -2.36 13.12
C LYS A 70 13.38 -2.68 13.63
N HIS A 71 13.95 -1.79 14.43
CA HIS A 71 15.26 -1.94 15.05
C HIS A 71 15.15 -2.39 16.52
N GLY A 72 13.95 -2.69 17.02
CA GLY A 72 13.73 -3.12 18.40
C GLY A 72 13.68 -1.99 19.43
N TYR A 73 13.63 -0.71 19.01
CA TYR A 73 13.59 0.43 19.94
C TYR A 73 12.16 0.96 20.11
N ASN A 74 11.78 1.28 21.34
CA ASN A 74 10.54 2.00 21.62
C ASN A 74 10.69 3.51 21.39
N GLU A 75 9.61 4.25 21.61
CA GLU A 75 9.57 5.72 21.45
C GLU A 75 10.50 6.48 22.41
N HIS A 76 10.94 5.83 23.50
CA HIS A 76 11.90 6.37 24.45
C HIS A 76 13.35 5.95 24.17
N GLY A 77 13.59 5.22 23.08
CA GLY A 77 14.93 4.70 22.74
C GLY A 77 15.38 3.49 23.56
N SER A 78 14.47 2.83 24.29
CA SER A 78 14.78 1.56 24.98
C SER A 78 14.67 0.38 24.01
N TYR A 79 15.68 -0.50 24.03
CA TYR A 79 15.77 -1.68 23.16
C TYR A 79 15.11 -2.91 23.80
N LEU A 80 14.30 -3.65 23.04
CA LEU A 80 13.78 -4.97 23.42
C LEU A 80 14.70 -6.06 22.86
N ALA A 81 15.39 -6.77 23.75
CA ALA A 81 16.30 -7.87 23.40
C ALA A 81 15.61 -9.04 22.67
N GLU A 82 14.28 -9.15 22.76
CA GLU A 82 13.52 -10.24 22.12
C GLU A 82 13.47 -10.14 20.58
N HIS A 83 13.88 -9.02 19.96
CA HIS A 83 13.92 -8.91 18.50
C HIS A 83 15.09 -9.66 17.85
N ASP A 84 16.09 -10.10 18.64
CA ASP A 84 17.26 -10.83 18.14
C ASP A 84 17.00 -12.34 17.95
N SER A 85 15.88 -12.87 18.48
CA SER A 85 15.58 -14.31 18.39
C SER A 85 15.14 -14.79 17.00
N ASN A 86 15.04 -13.90 16.01
CA ASN A 86 14.75 -14.26 14.61
C ASN A 86 16.00 -14.18 13.71
N LEU A 87 17.19 -13.87 14.23
CA LEU A 87 18.46 -14.00 13.48
C LEU A 87 19.11 -15.39 13.65
N SER A 88 18.38 -16.34 14.24
CA SER A 88 18.80 -17.73 14.39
C SER A 88 17.64 -18.69 14.12
N THR A 89 17.27 -18.89 12.84
CA THR A 89 17.10 -20.22 12.22
C THR A 89 16.57 -20.10 10.79
N HIS A 90 17.33 -20.72 9.87
CA HIS A 90 17.16 -20.93 8.42
C HIS A 90 17.68 -19.82 7.49
#